data_AF-A0A388TD25-F1
#
_entry.id   AF-A0A388TD25-F1
#
_cell.length_a   1.000
_cell.length_b   1.000
_cell.length_c   1.000
_cell.angle_alpha   90.00
_cell.angle_beta   90.00
_cell.angle_gamma   90.00
#
_symmetry.space_group_name_H-M   'P 1'
#
loop_
_entity.id
_entity.type
_entity.pdbx_description
1 polymer ?
#
loop_
_entity_poly.entity_id
_entity_poly.type
_entity_poly.pdbx_seq_one_letter_code
_entity_poly.pdbx_strand_id
1 'polypeptide(L)'
;MVDKISKANKSGLVIMTVCIILVVLAGLAWGIGRYVFVDTLSRFSRVLYSAKPGKLDKFLKDCQTRHAHLSRKENGTLLVNLQNKQTVKLIDSPDADGSRVTYAYLLFVPEINTHLIAKRWGEQRRYVLLNNKTGLTQTVWNLPKLSPRKNRLAVASHDLVSGFTVNGIQVFDVASGNYVKQFEQELDWGAANPRWLNNDAFVVDKYIYDTRSCFTENLAGRVTIRRAADRWHIEN
;
A
#
# COMPACT_ATOMS: atom_id res chain seq x y z
N MET A 1 -68.15 30.42 -9.13
CA MET A 1 -67.24 30.60 -7.98
C MET A 1 -66.68 29.23 -7.54
N VAL A 2 -66.08 28.46 -8.46
CA VAL A 2 -65.63 27.05 -8.19
C VAL A 2 -64.20 26.75 -8.69
N ASP A 3 -63.51 27.67 -9.38
CA ASP A 3 -62.21 27.35 -10.02
C ASP A 3 -60.93 27.71 -9.22
N LYS A 4 -61.04 28.23 -7.99
CA LYS A 4 -59.84 28.69 -7.24
C LYS A 4 -59.25 27.68 -6.25
N ILE A 5 -59.85 26.52 -6.02
CA ILE A 5 -59.38 25.57 -4.99
C ILE A 5 -58.47 24.45 -5.56
N SER A 6 -58.46 24.23 -6.88
CA SER A 6 -57.72 23.12 -7.51
C SER A 6 -56.19 23.33 -7.66
N LYS A 7 -55.71 24.59 -7.68
CA LYS A 7 -54.28 24.87 -7.93
C LYS A 7 -53.37 24.81 -6.70
N ALA A 8 -53.91 24.92 -5.48
CA ALA A 8 -53.10 24.92 -4.27
C ALA A 8 -52.58 23.53 -3.84
N ASN A 9 -53.24 22.44 -4.29
CA ASN A 9 -52.90 21.08 -3.87
C ASN A 9 -51.88 20.37 -4.76
N LYS A 10 -51.59 20.89 -5.97
CA LYS A 10 -50.60 20.28 -6.86
C LYS A 10 -49.16 20.69 -6.52
N SER A 11 -48.95 21.91 -6.01
CA SER A 11 -47.63 22.42 -5.63
C SER A 11 -47.08 21.73 -4.37
N GLY A 12 -47.92 21.46 -3.35
CA GLY A 12 -47.50 20.76 -2.14
C GLY A 12 -47.07 19.31 -2.38
N LEU A 13 -47.76 18.60 -3.27
CA LEU A 13 -47.46 17.21 -3.62
C LEU A 13 -46.14 17.07 -4.41
N VAL A 14 -45.86 18.02 -5.31
CA VAL A 14 -44.59 18.06 -6.06
C VAL A 14 -43.41 18.34 -5.13
N ILE A 15 -43.55 19.28 -4.18
CA ILE A 15 -42.48 19.60 -3.23
C ILE A 15 -42.18 18.42 -2.29
N MET A 16 -43.20 17.74 -1.76
CA MET A 16 -42.98 16.54 -0.94
C MET A 16 -42.31 15.41 -1.71
N THR A 17 -42.67 15.21 -2.98
CA THR A 17 -42.09 14.13 -3.79
C THR A 17 -40.61 14.40 -4.10
N VAL A 18 -40.23 15.65 -4.37
CA VAL A 18 -38.83 16.05 -4.57
C VAL A 18 -38.01 15.91 -3.29
N CYS A 19 -38.56 16.25 -2.13
CA CYS A 19 -37.88 16.06 -0.84
C CYS A 19 -37.66 14.58 -0.51
N ILE A 20 -38.64 13.70 -0.77
CA ILE A 20 -38.48 12.25 -0.54
C ILE A 20 -37.43 11.66 -1.48
N ILE A 21 -37.40 12.06 -2.75
CA ILE A 21 -36.37 11.61 -3.70
C ILE A 21 -34.98 12.10 -3.26
N LEU A 22 -34.83 13.32 -2.78
CA LEU A 22 -33.56 13.84 -2.27
C LEU A 22 -33.10 13.13 -0.99
N VAL A 23 -34.02 12.78 -0.07
CA VAL A 23 -33.70 12.02 1.15
C VAL A 23 -33.35 10.56 0.83
N VAL A 24 -34.02 9.94 -0.15
CA VAL A 24 -33.70 8.58 -0.60
C VAL A 24 -32.37 8.55 -1.36
N LEU A 25 -32.07 9.55 -2.19
CA LEU A 25 -30.77 9.68 -2.86
C LEU A 25 -29.63 9.98 -1.87
N ALA A 26 -29.87 10.82 -0.85
CA ALA A 26 -28.91 11.06 0.23
C ALA A 26 -28.71 9.81 1.10
N GLY A 27 -29.78 9.06 1.37
CA GLY A 27 -29.75 7.78 2.09
C GLY A 27 -29.05 6.67 1.32
N LEU A 28 -29.17 6.63 -0.01
CA LEU A 28 -28.40 5.72 -0.87
C LEU A 28 -26.93 6.16 -0.97
N ALA A 29 -26.64 7.46 -1.02
CA ALA A 29 -25.27 7.98 -0.96
C ALA A 29 -24.59 7.68 0.39
N TRP A 30 -25.33 7.67 1.50
CA TRP A 30 -24.82 7.32 2.83
C TRP A 30 -24.80 5.81 3.08
N GLY A 31 -25.75 5.05 2.56
CA GLY A 31 -25.86 3.59 2.70
C GLY A 31 -24.87 2.80 1.85
N ILE A 32 -24.38 3.36 0.74
CA ILE A 32 -23.40 2.74 -0.16
C ILE A 32 -21.96 3.23 0.15
N GLY A 33 -21.82 4.24 1.03
CA GLY A 33 -20.54 4.86 1.42
C GLY A 33 -19.60 4.04 2.29
N ARG A 34 -19.90 2.75 2.53
CA ARG A 34 -18.97 1.78 3.15
C ARG A 34 -18.48 0.72 2.16
N TYR A 35 -18.40 1.04 0.87
CA TYR A 35 -17.36 0.39 0.07
C TYR A 35 -16.02 0.86 0.62
N VAL A 36 -15.41 0.05 1.47
CA VAL A 36 -14.00 0.14 1.81
C VAL A 36 -13.27 0.18 0.47
N PHE A 37 -12.85 1.37 0.02
CA PHE A 37 -11.97 1.52 -1.13
C PHE A 37 -10.64 0.89 -0.71
N VAL A 38 -10.54 -0.42 -0.89
CA VAL A 38 -9.30 -1.15 -0.68
C VAL A 38 -8.40 -0.74 -1.83
N ASP A 39 -7.36 0.02 -1.51
CA ASP A 39 -6.33 0.47 -2.44
C ASP A 39 -5.60 -0.73 -3.09
N THR A 40 -4.98 -0.47 -4.24
CA THR A 40 -4.28 -1.48 -5.03
C THR A 40 -3.22 -2.25 -4.21
N LEU A 41 -2.47 -1.57 -3.33
CA LEU A 41 -1.44 -2.21 -2.50
C LEU A 41 -2.07 -3.11 -1.42
N SER A 42 -3.21 -2.71 -0.85
CA SER A 42 -3.93 -3.52 0.13
C SER A 42 -4.57 -4.78 -0.45
N ARG A 43 -5.02 -4.76 -1.70
CA ARG A 43 -5.47 -5.97 -2.42
C ARG A 43 -4.30 -6.89 -2.70
N PHE A 44 -3.21 -6.31 -3.20
CA PHE A 44 -2.01 -7.06 -3.58
C PHE A 44 -1.35 -7.75 -2.37
N SER A 45 -1.21 -7.06 -1.25
CA SER A 45 -0.60 -7.65 -0.05
C SER A 45 -1.37 -8.87 0.44
N ARG A 46 -2.71 -8.86 0.36
CA ARG A 46 -3.53 -10.01 0.77
C ARG A 46 -3.20 -11.24 -0.08
N VAL A 47 -3.02 -11.05 -1.38
CA VAL A 47 -2.64 -12.15 -2.27
C VAL A 47 -1.23 -12.65 -1.93
N LEU A 48 -0.26 -11.75 -1.75
CA LEU A 48 1.11 -12.12 -1.42
C LEU A 48 1.24 -12.88 -0.10
N TYR A 49 0.63 -12.39 0.98
CA TYR A 49 0.74 -13.04 2.30
C TYR A 49 -0.06 -14.35 2.40
N SER A 50 -0.99 -14.60 1.48
CA SER A 50 -1.74 -15.88 1.42
C SER A 50 -1.06 -16.96 0.57
N ALA A 51 0.00 -16.62 -0.17
CA ALA A 51 0.65 -17.53 -1.10
C ALA A 51 1.59 -18.50 -0.36
N LYS A 52 1.31 -19.81 -0.45
CA LYS A 52 2.22 -20.87 0.01
C LYS A 52 3.58 -20.77 -0.72
N PRO A 53 4.70 -21.21 -0.09
CA PRO A 53 5.99 -21.38 -0.77
C PRO A 53 5.81 -22.19 -2.07
N GLY A 54 6.31 -21.67 -3.20
CA GLY A 54 6.08 -22.23 -4.56
C GLY A 54 4.93 -21.59 -5.35
N LYS A 55 3.91 -21.01 -4.69
CA LYS A 55 2.89 -20.18 -5.38
C LYS A 55 3.38 -18.77 -5.67
N LEU A 56 4.38 -18.30 -4.93
CA LEU A 56 4.93 -16.95 -5.09
C LEU A 56 5.58 -16.74 -6.45
N ASP A 57 6.39 -17.69 -6.94
CA ASP A 57 7.07 -17.52 -8.23
C ASP A 57 6.09 -17.59 -9.40
N LYS A 58 5.09 -18.49 -9.31
CA LYS A 58 3.95 -18.48 -10.23
C LYS A 58 3.24 -17.14 -10.20
N PHE A 59 2.96 -16.60 -9.02
CA PHE A 59 2.30 -15.31 -8.86
C PHE A 59 3.12 -14.14 -9.45
N LEU A 60 4.44 -14.13 -9.25
CA LEU A 60 5.32 -13.13 -9.85
C LEU A 60 5.32 -13.23 -11.38
N LYS A 61 5.36 -14.45 -11.93
CA LYS A 61 5.28 -14.69 -13.37
C LYS A 61 3.93 -14.23 -13.93
N ASP A 62 2.84 -14.49 -13.21
CA ASP A 62 1.50 -14.01 -13.57
C ASP A 62 1.45 -12.47 -13.56
N CYS A 63 2.06 -11.83 -12.56
CA CYS A 63 2.15 -10.36 -12.47
C CYS A 63 2.91 -9.77 -13.66
N GLN A 64 4.06 -10.34 -14.02
CA GLN A 64 4.81 -9.93 -15.19
C GLN A 64 3.99 -10.08 -16.48
N THR A 65 3.27 -11.19 -16.62
CA THR A 65 2.43 -11.46 -17.80
C THR A 65 1.30 -10.45 -17.93
N ARG A 66 0.58 -10.16 -16.83
CA ARG A 66 -0.53 -9.17 -16.81
C ARG A 66 -0.06 -7.75 -17.13
N HIS A 67 1.19 -7.44 -16.82
CA HIS A 67 1.78 -6.11 -16.99
C HIS A 67 2.87 -6.08 -18.07
N ALA A 68 2.82 -7.00 -19.04
CA ALA A 68 3.81 -7.10 -20.12
C ALA A 68 3.90 -5.83 -21.00
N HIS A 69 2.83 -5.04 -21.06
CA HIS A 69 2.82 -3.74 -21.75
C HIS A 69 3.58 -2.64 -20.98
N LEU A 70 3.73 -2.79 -19.65
CA LEU A 70 4.45 -1.85 -18.79
C LEU A 70 5.88 -2.28 -18.52
N SER A 71 6.16 -3.59 -18.55
CA SER A 71 7.47 -4.13 -18.20
C SER A 71 7.79 -5.41 -18.94
N ARG A 72 9.09 -5.66 -19.11
CA ARG A 72 9.60 -6.94 -19.63
C ARG A 72 10.94 -7.27 -19.00
N LYS A 73 11.25 -8.56 -18.89
CA LYS A 73 12.52 -9.06 -18.36
C LYS A 73 13.30 -9.73 -19.49
N GLU A 74 14.51 -9.25 -19.76
CA GLU A 74 15.37 -9.73 -20.85
C GLU A 74 16.80 -9.87 -20.33
N ASN A 75 17.40 -11.06 -20.45
CA ASN A 75 18.80 -11.31 -20.10
C ASN A 75 19.22 -10.76 -18.72
N GLY A 76 18.39 -10.99 -17.69
CA GLY A 76 18.65 -10.49 -16.33
C GLY A 76 18.38 -8.99 -16.13
N THR A 77 17.86 -8.26 -17.13
CA THR A 77 17.49 -6.85 -17.01
C THR A 77 15.97 -6.70 -16.99
N LEU A 78 15.43 -6.06 -15.95
CA LEU A 78 14.04 -5.64 -15.91
C LEU A 78 13.93 -4.26 -16.54
N LEU A 79 13.15 -4.17 -17.62
CA LEU A 79 12.86 -2.96 -18.37
C LEU A 79 11.45 -2.50 -18.00
N VAL A 80 11.30 -1.27 -17.54
CA VAL A 80 10.00 -0.67 -17.18
C VAL A 80 9.77 0.57 -18.03
N ASN A 81 8.70 0.55 -18.81
CA ASN A 81 8.30 1.66 -19.67
C ASN A 81 7.55 2.70 -18.82
N LEU A 82 8.02 3.95 -18.89
CA LEU A 82 7.44 5.07 -18.17
C LEU A 82 6.47 5.86 -19.06
N GLN A 83 5.59 6.65 -18.44
CA GLN A 83 4.65 7.53 -19.15
C GLN A 83 5.35 8.56 -20.04
N ASN A 84 6.55 9.00 -19.66
CA ASN A 84 7.36 9.96 -20.42
C ASN A 84 8.10 9.31 -21.61
N LYS A 85 7.75 8.05 -21.97
CA LYS A 85 8.37 7.23 -23.03
C LYS A 85 9.82 6.82 -22.76
N GLN A 86 10.38 7.14 -21.59
CA GLN A 86 11.67 6.60 -21.17
C GLN A 86 11.50 5.18 -20.67
N THR A 87 12.61 4.44 -20.60
CA THR A 87 12.67 3.09 -20.05
C THR A 87 13.68 3.06 -18.92
N VAL A 88 13.25 2.66 -17.73
CA VAL A 88 14.16 2.39 -16.62
C VAL A 88 14.64 0.96 -16.69
N LYS A 89 15.95 0.77 -16.50
CA LYS A 89 16.62 -0.53 -16.52
C LYS A 89 17.07 -0.89 -15.10
N LEU A 90 16.64 -2.05 -14.61
CA LEU A 90 17.11 -2.62 -13.35
C LEU A 90 17.81 -3.94 -13.67
N ILE A 91 19.13 -3.93 -13.51
CA ILE A 91 20.02 -5.01 -13.96
C ILE A 91 20.28 -5.94 -12.78
N ASP A 92 20.04 -7.24 -12.98
CA ASP A 92 20.45 -8.25 -12.02
C ASP A 92 21.98 -8.27 -11.93
N SER A 93 22.51 -8.23 -10.72
CA SER A 93 23.95 -8.17 -10.47
C SER A 93 24.32 -9.19 -9.38
N PRO A 94 25.58 -9.63 -9.31
CA PRO A 94 26.09 -10.19 -8.07
C PRO A 94 26.00 -9.13 -6.96
N ASP A 95 25.75 -9.57 -5.74
CA ASP A 95 25.87 -8.80 -4.50
C ASP A 95 27.23 -9.08 -3.85
N ALA A 96 27.56 -8.33 -2.79
CA ALA A 96 28.86 -8.40 -2.11
C ALA A 96 29.19 -9.80 -1.54
N ASP A 97 28.16 -10.58 -1.17
CA ASP A 97 28.27 -11.94 -0.66
C ASP A 97 28.27 -13.02 -1.76
N GLY A 98 28.25 -12.61 -3.03
CA GLY A 98 28.14 -13.50 -4.18
C GLY A 98 26.70 -13.96 -4.48
N SER A 99 25.71 -13.58 -3.66
CA SER A 99 24.31 -13.81 -3.98
C SER A 99 23.88 -12.96 -5.17
N ARG A 100 22.85 -13.39 -5.91
CA ARG A 100 22.38 -12.65 -7.09
C ARG A 100 21.26 -11.69 -6.70
N VAL A 101 21.50 -10.39 -6.86
CA VAL A 101 20.45 -9.38 -6.84
C VAL A 101 19.55 -9.59 -8.05
N THR A 102 18.25 -9.77 -7.81
CA THR A 102 17.25 -9.94 -8.87
C THR A 102 16.09 -8.95 -8.71
N TYR A 103 15.58 -8.50 -9.85
CA TYR A 103 14.43 -7.59 -9.93
C TYR A 103 13.24 -8.25 -10.63
N ALA A 104 12.06 -8.17 -10.01
CA ALA A 104 10.80 -8.66 -10.56
C ALA A 104 9.69 -7.61 -10.48
N TYR A 105 9.05 -7.32 -11.60
CA TYR A 105 7.90 -6.42 -11.64
C TYR A 105 6.70 -7.03 -10.92
N LEU A 106 6.04 -6.24 -10.08
CA LEU A 106 4.86 -6.69 -9.33
C LEU A 106 3.59 -6.10 -9.92
N LEU A 107 3.46 -4.78 -9.91
CA LEU A 107 2.24 -4.11 -10.34
C LEU A 107 2.47 -2.61 -10.55
N PHE A 108 1.47 -1.98 -11.16
CA PHE A 108 1.35 -0.53 -11.20
C PHE A 108 0.31 -0.06 -10.18
N VAL A 109 0.65 0.94 -9.38
CA VAL A 109 -0.18 1.61 -8.38
C VAL A 109 -0.66 2.93 -8.98
N PRO A 110 -1.83 2.97 -9.66
CA PRO A 110 -2.30 4.18 -10.32
C PRO A 110 -2.57 5.31 -9.32
N GLU A 111 -2.94 4.99 -8.08
CA GLU A 111 -3.25 5.97 -7.03
C GLU A 111 -2.12 6.94 -6.72
N ILE A 112 -0.87 6.52 -6.96
CA ILE A 112 0.34 7.32 -6.74
C ILE A 112 1.27 7.32 -7.96
N ASN A 113 0.75 6.92 -9.13
CA ASN A 113 1.50 6.83 -10.38
C ASN A 113 2.87 6.13 -10.24
N THR A 114 2.88 4.94 -9.63
CA THR A 114 4.09 4.26 -9.18
C THR A 114 4.12 2.80 -9.62
N HIS A 115 5.24 2.32 -10.15
CA HIS A 115 5.49 0.90 -10.32
C HIS A 115 6.07 0.32 -9.02
N LEU A 116 5.58 -0.85 -8.63
CA LEU A 116 6.13 -1.62 -7.51
C LEU A 116 6.94 -2.80 -8.05
N ILE A 117 8.16 -2.93 -7.56
CA ILE A 117 9.14 -3.91 -8.03
C ILE A 117 9.71 -4.63 -6.81
N ALA A 118 9.80 -5.96 -6.85
CA ALA A 118 10.54 -6.72 -5.85
C ALA A 118 12.02 -6.71 -6.18
N LYS A 119 12.86 -6.43 -5.18
CA LYS A 119 14.31 -6.61 -5.21
C LYS A 119 14.67 -7.74 -4.24
N ARG A 120 15.39 -8.76 -4.69
CA ARG A 120 15.77 -9.93 -3.88
C ARG A 120 17.26 -10.21 -3.99
N TRP A 121 17.86 -10.71 -2.93
CA TRP A 121 19.24 -11.22 -2.90
C TRP A 121 19.36 -12.17 -1.71
N GLY A 122 19.94 -13.34 -1.90
CA GLY A 122 19.90 -14.42 -0.88
C GLY A 122 18.48 -14.65 -0.36
N GLU A 123 18.33 -14.61 0.97
CA GLU A 123 17.03 -14.72 1.67
C GLU A 123 16.34 -13.35 1.86
N GLN A 124 17.01 -12.27 1.48
CA GLN A 124 16.54 -10.91 1.69
C GLN A 124 15.61 -10.46 0.56
N ARG A 125 14.66 -9.61 0.93
CA ARG A 125 13.75 -8.97 0.00
C ARG A 125 13.44 -7.55 0.43
N ARG A 126 13.48 -6.63 -0.53
CA ARG A 126 12.99 -5.27 -0.43
C ARG A 126 12.05 -4.98 -1.59
N TYR A 127 11.45 -3.79 -1.56
CA TYR A 127 10.65 -3.30 -2.66
C TYR A 127 11.19 -1.97 -3.16
N VAL A 128 11.09 -1.77 -4.46
CA VAL A 128 11.44 -0.51 -5.13
C VAL A 128 10.15 0.13 -5.63
N LEU A 129 9.95 1.37 -5.21
CA LEU A 129 8.95 2.27 -5.75
C LEU A 129 9.60 3.02 -6.89
N LEU A 130 9.04 2.92 -8.09
CA LEU A 130 9.52 3.60 -9.28
C LEU A 130 8.42 4.56 -9.76
N ASN A 131 8.68 5.86 -9.68
CA ASN A 131 7.73 6.86 -10.15
C ASN A 131 7.59 6.79 -11.69
N ASN A 132 6.37 6.62 -12.19
CA ASN A 132 6.08 6.44 -13.61
C ASN A 132 6.27 7.72 -14.45
N LYS A 133 6.30 8.90 -13.83
CA LYS A 133 6.51 10.17 -14.53
C LYS A 133 7.98 10.58 -14.56
N THR A 134 8.67 10.46 -13.43
CA THR A 134 10.04 11.00 -13.25
C THR A 134 11.12 9.94 -13.37
N GLY A 135 10.77 8.66 -13.24
CA GLY A 135 11.76 7.58 -13.14
C GLY A 135 12.47 7.50 -11.79
N LEU A 136 12.13 8.36 -10.82
CA LEU A 136 12.73 8.35 -9.50
C LEU A 136 12.42 7.05 -8.76
N THR A 137 13.45 6.46 -8.15
CA THR A 137 13.34 5.23 -7.38
C THR A 137 13.49 5.47 -5.89
N GLN A 138 12.74 4.71 -5.09
CA GLN A 138 12.89 4.64 -3.63
C GLN A 138 12.80 3.19 -3.18
N THR A 139 13.83 2.72 -2.46
CA THR A 139 13.78 1.39 -1.84
C THR A 139 13.08 1.49 -0.48
N VAL A 140 12.18 0.56 -0.20
CA VAL A 140 11.45 0.45 1.07
C VAL A 140 11.62 -0.94 1.67
N TRP A 141 11.51 -1.01 2.99
CA TRP A 141 11.85 -2.21 3.76
C TRP A 141 10.94 -3.40 3.50
N ASN A 142 9.66 -3.16 3.28
CA ASN A 142 8.65 -4.18 3.00
C ASN A 142 7.53 -3.59 2.13
N LEU A 143 6.44 -4.33 1.91
CA LEU A 143 5.29 -3.84 1.14
C LEU A 143 4.71 -2.57 1.78
N PRO A 144 4.60 -1.48 1.04
CA PRO A 144 4.00 -0.26 1.56
C PRO A 144 2.47 -0.37 1.63
N LYS A 145 1.89 0.41 2.52
CA LYS A 145 0.45 0.62 2.66
C LYS A 145 0.12 2.08 2.42
N LEU A 146 -0.80 2.31 1.48
CA LEU A 146 -1.23 3.64 1.11
C LEU A 146 -2.21 4.22 2.13
N SER A 147 -1.98 5.47 2.53
CA SER A 147 -2.91 6.21 3.40
C SER A 147 -4.25 6.48 2.70
N PRO A 148 -5.33 6.76 3.44
CA PRO A 148 -6.66 7.00 2.86
C PRO A 148 -6.69 8.12 1.81
N ARG A 149 -5.94 9.21 2.01
CA ARG A 149 -5.82 10.32 1.04
C ARG A 149 -4.74 10.09 -0.02
N LYS A 150 -4.11 8.92 -0.02
CA LYS A 150 -3.16 8.48 -1.06
C LYS A 150 -1.90 9.34 -1.19
N ASN A 151 -1.54 10.07 -0.15
CA ASN A 151 -0.37 10.96 -0.15
C ASN A 151 0.72 10.50 0.82
N ARG A 152 0.58 9.32 1.43
CA ARG A 152 1.56 8.75 2.36
C ARG A 152 1.63 7.23 2.28
N LEU A 153 2.80 6.68 2.55
CA LEU A 153 3.06 5.25 2.66
C LEU A 153 3.53 4.90 4.05
N ALA A 154 2.94 3.86 4.64
CA ALA A 154 3.44 3.21 5.85
C ALA A 154 4.07 1.87 5.47
N VAL A 155 5.27 1.60 5.99
CA VAL A 155 6.00 0.36 5.77
C VAL A 155 6.35 -0.20 7.15
N ALA A 156 6.01 -1.46 7.40
CA ALA A 156 6.43 -2.18 8.59
C ALA A 156 7.19 -3.43 8.15
N SER A 157 8.34 -3.66 8.77
CA SER A 157 9.24 -4.77 8.48
C SER A 157 9.51 -5.50 9.78
N HIS A 158 9.50 -6.83 9.68
CA HIS A 158 9.55 -7.74 10.81
C HIS A 158 10.53 -8.86 10.50
N ASP A 159 11.57 -8.95 11.33
CA ASP A 159 12.53 -10.05 11.35
C ASP A 159 13.21 -10.08 12.72
N LEU A 160 12.70 -10.93 13.60
CA LEU A 160 13.16 -11.04 14.99
C LEU A 160 14.21 -12.13 15.19
N VAL A 161 14.50 -12.93 14.17
CA VAL A 161 15.27 -14.17 14.32
C VAL A 161 16.53 -14.15 13.48
N SER A 162 16.39 -13.83 12.20
CA SER A 162 17.46 -14.04 11.23
C SER A 162 18.36 -12.82 11.09
N GLY A 163 17.83 -11.64 11.37
CA GLY A 163 18.56 -10.37 11.22
C GLY A 163 18.91 -10.04 9.77
N PHE A 164 18.36 -10.77 8.79
CA PHE A 164 18.60 -10.56 7.38
C PHE A 164 17.84 -9.35 6.83
N THR A 165 16.72 -8.98 7.44
CA THR A 165 15.97 -7.78 7.08
C THR A 165 15.88 -6.84 8.26
N VAL A 166 15.84 -5.54 7.97
CA VAL A 166 15.70 -4.52 9.01
C VAL A 166 14.33 -4.70 9.68
N ASN A 167 14.33 -4.77 11.00
CA ASN A 167 13.14 -4.79 11.83
C ASN A 167 12.75 -3.36 12.23
N GLY A 168 11.62 -2.85 11.73
CA GLY A 168 11.29 -1.45 11.96
C GLY A 168 10.15 -0.89 11.11
N ILE A 169 9.97 0.43 11.21
CA ILE A 169 8.90 1.18 10.55
C ILE A 169 9.49 2.31 9.71
N GLN A 170 8.91 2.54 8.52
CA GLN A 170 9.14 3.74 7.72
C GLN A 170 7.83 4.42 7.37
N VAL A 171 7.85 5.75 7.29
CA VAL A 171 6.75 6.55 6.72
C VAL A 171 7.30 7.49 5.66
N PHE A 172 6.63 7.51 4.51
CA PHE A 172 6.98 8.39 3.40
C PHE A 172 5.79 9.28 3.05
N ASP A 173 6.08 10.55 2.76
CA ASP A 173 5.18 11.43 2.03
C ASP A 173 5.31 11.17 0.53
N VAL A 174 4.19 11.17 -0.18
CA VAL A 174 4.12 11.01 -1.64
C VAL A 174 3.70 12.36 -2.21
N ALA A 175 4.68 13.21 -2.48
CA ALA A 175 4.47 14.56 -3.00
C ALA A 175 5.01 14.68 -4.42
N SER A 176 4.13 15.00 -5.38
CA SER A 176 4.52 15.37 -6.75
C SER A 176 5.48 14.38 -7.45
N GLY A 177 5.39 13.09 -7.09
CA GLY A 177 6.23 12.03 -7.64
C GLY A 177 7.56 11.79 -6.92
N ASN A 178 7.76 12.42 -5.77
CA ASN A 178 8.84 12.15 -4.84
C ASN A 178 8.33 11.33 -3.64
N TYR A 179 9.21 10.50 -3.08
CA TYR A 179 8.97 9.76 -1.83
C TYR A 179 9.85 10.37 -0.74
N VAL A 180 9.30 11.29 0.04
CA VAL A 180 10.07 11.98 1.09
C VAL A 180 9.92 11.19 2.39
N LYS A 181 11.03 10.63 2.88
CA LYS A 181 11.02 9.90 4.16
C LYS A 181 10.71 10.88 5.30
N GLN A 182 9.59 10.66 5.99
CA GLN A 182 9.16 11.47 7.14
C GLN A 182 9.52 10.83 8.48
N PHE A 183 9.67 9.51 8.50
CA PHE A 183 9.97 8.74 9.70
C PHE A 183 10.66 7.43 9.35
N GLU A 184 11.61 7.04 10.19
CA GLU A 184 12.28 5.77 10.14
C GLU A 184 12.74 5.41 11.55
N GLN A 185 12.40 4.20 11.99
CA GLN A 185 12.86 3.72 13.28
C GLN A 185 13.04 2.20 13.22
N GLU A 186 14.23 1.74 13.59
CA GLU A 186 14.50 0.35 13.90
C GLU A 186 13.96 0.01 15.30
N LEU A 187 13.50 -1.23 15.46
CA LEU A 187 12.77 -1.67 16.64
C LEU A 187 13.39 -2.95 17.19
N ASP A 188 13.27 -3.13 18.51
CA ASP A 188 13.59 -4.35 19.23
C ASP A 188 12.44 -5.37 19.22
N TRP A 189 11.26 -4.97 18.74
CA TRP A 189 10.08 -5.80 18.54
C TRP A 189 9.61 -5.79 17.08
N GLY A 190 8.90 -6.83 16.67
CA GLY A 190 8.51 -7.08 15.28
C GLY A 190 7.31 -6.25 14.85
N ALA A 191 7.49 -5.35 13.88
CA ALA A 191 6.39 -4.54 13.35
C ALA A 191 5.81 -5.13 12.06
N ALA A 192 4.52 -5.49 12.08
CA ALA A 192 3.87 -6.08 10.91
C ALA A 192 2.48 -5.49 10.61
N ASN A 193 1.99 -5.78 9.40
CA ASN A 193 0.62 -5.50 8.95
C ASN A 193 0.13 -4.06 9.24
N PRO A 194 0.78 -3.02 8.70
CA PRO A 194 0.34 -1.66 8.93
C PRO A 194 -1.07 -1.44 8.40
N ARG A 195 -1.91 -0.77 9.20
CA ARG A 195 -3.30 -0.44 8.88
C ARG A 195 -3.60 1.00 9.26
N TRP A 196 -3.85 1.84 8.26
CA TRP A 196 -4.20 3.24 8.47
C TRP A 196 -5.55 3.37 9.19
N LEU A 197 -5.56 4.14 10.28
CA LEU A 197 -6.77 4.55 10.98
C LEU A 197 -7.37 5.81 10.34
N ASN A 198 -6.48 6.72 9.97
CA ASN A 198 -6.76 7.93 9.21
C ASN A 198 -5.48 8.33 8.46
N ASN A 199 -5.34 9.59 8.05
CA ASN A 199 -4.18 10.02 7.25
C ASN A 199 -2.93 10.33 8.08
N ASP A 200 -3.08 10.49 9.38
CA ASP A 200 -2.07 10.92 10.35
C ASP A 200 -1.86 9.88 11.46
N ALA A 201 -2.48 8.71 11.35
CA ALA A 201 -2.29 7.61 12.30
C ALA A 201 -2.53 6.24 11.63
N PHE A 202 -1.71 5.27 11.99
CA PHE A 202 -1.87 3.86 11.62
C PHE A 202 -1.49 2.95 12.78
N VAL A 203 -1.96 1.70 12.74
CA VAL A 203 -1.58 0.67 13.71
C VAL A 203 -0.73 -0.39 13.04
N VAL A 204 0.17 -1.00 13.81
CA VAL A 204 0.92 -2.21 13.45
C VAL A 204 0.65 -3.31 14.46
N ASP A 205 0.77 -4.55 14.03
CA ASP A 205 0.86 -5.70 14.93
C ASP A 205 2.28 -5.73 15.54
N LYS A 206 2.37 -5.92 16.85
CA LYS A 206 3.62 -6.02 17.62
C LYS A 206 3.91 -7.49 17.92
N TYR A 207 5.03 -7.99 17.41
CA TYR A 207 5.54 -9.31 17.71
C TYR A 207 6.71 -9.22 18.68
N ILE A 208 6.81 -10.17 19.60
CA ILE A 208 7.97 -10.34 20.48
C ILE A 208 8.51 -11.74 20.31
N TYR A 209 9.80 -11.89 20.51
CA TYR A 209 10.45 -13.17 20.49
C TYR A 209 10.42 -13.81 21.88
N ASP A 210 9.80 -14.99 22.00
CA ASP A 210 9.84 -15.75 23.26
C ASP A 210 10.97 -16.79 23.22
N THR A 211 12.05 -16.47 23.91
CA THR A 211 13.20 -17.35 24.04
C THR A 211 12.93 -18.57 24.92
N ARG A 212 11.83 -18.60 25.67
CA ARG A 212 11.48 -19.71 26.57
C ARG A 212 10.66 -20.81 25.89
N SER A 213 10.01 -20.49 24.77
CA SER A 213 9.08 -21.38 24.07
C SER A 213 9.55 -21.62 22.63
N CYS A 214 10.46 -22.59 22.44
CA CYS A 214 10.87 -23.13 21.13
C CYS A 214 11.08 -22.12 19.99
N PHE A 215 11.64 -20.94 20.28
CA PHE A 215 11.94 -19.90 19.28
C PHE A 215 10.70 -19.40 18.52
N THR A 216 9.61 -19.13 19.25
CA THR A 216 8.35 -18.67 18.67
C THR A 216 8.19 -17.15 18.74
N GLU A 217 7.67 -16.57 17.65
CA GLU A 217 7.24 -15.18 17.60
C GLU A 217 5.78 -15.08 18.07
N ASN A 218 5.54 -14.27 19.11
CA ASN A 218 4.23 -14.09 19.71
C ASN A 218 3.66 -12.71 19.41
N LEU A 219 2.39 -12.66 19.00
CA LEU A 219 1.65 -11.40 18.87
C LEU A 219 1.41 -10.81 20.28
N ALA A 220 2.16 -9.78 20.64
CA ALA A 220 2.09 -9.11 21.94
C ALA A 220 1.01 -8.01 21.98
N GLY A 221 0.49 -7.59 20.84
CA GLY A 221 -0.56 -6.59 20.76
C GLY A 221 -0.51 -5.75 19.50
N ARG A 222 -1.03 -4.53 19.59
CA ARG A 222 -0.99 -3.52 18.52
C ARG A 222 -0.44 -2.22 19.05
N VAL A 223 0.32 -1.54 18.22
CA VAL A 223 0.95 -0.26 18.53
C VAL A 223 0.45 0.77 17.54
N THR A 224 0.12 1.96 18.02
CA THR A 224 -0.29 3.08 17.18
C THR A 224 0.91 3.95 16.86
N ILE A 225 1.02 4.35 15.61
CA ILE A 225 1.99 5.32 15.12
C ILE A 225 1.18 6.53 14.68
N ARG A 226 1.45 7.68 15.28
CA ARG A 226 0.69 8.91 15.05
C ARG A 226 1.61 10.07 14.68
N ARG A 227 1.08 10.96 13.85
CA ARG A 227 1.69 12.25 13.52
C ARG A 227 1.11 13.34 14.41
N ALA A 228 1.96 14.03 15.16
CA ALA A 228 1.62 15.24 15.92
C ALA A 228 2.69 16.31 15.67
N ALA A 229 2.27 17.56 15.48
CA ALA A 229 3.18 18.69 15.17
C ALA A 229 4.20 18.33 14.06
N ASP A 230 3.71 17.74 12.97
CA ASP A 230 4.48 17.29 11.80
C ASP A 230 5.53 16.19 12.05
N ARG A 231 5.56 15.59 13.24
CA ARG A 231 6.46 14.48 13.59
C ARG A 231 5.69 13.20 13.88
N TRP A 232 6.23 12.09 13.41
CA TRP A 232 5.70 10.76 13.73
C TRP A 232 6.29 10.27 15.05
N HIS A 233 5.45 9.65 15.87
CA HIS A 233 5.84 9.01 17.12
C HIS A 233 5.10 7.69 17.29
N ILE A 234 5.73 6.79 18.03
CA ILE A 234 5.15 5.53 18.46
C ILE A 234 4.44 5.78 19.79
N GLU A 235 3.15 5.48 19.85
CA GLU A 235 2.37 5.54 21.09
C GLU A 235 2.56 4.22 21.84
N ASN A 236 3.09 4.31 23.07
CA ASN A 236 3.27 3.18 23.98
C ASN A 236 2.01 2.91 24.80
#